data_AF-A0A962GQ15-F1
#
_entry.id   AF-A0A962GQ15-F1
#
_cell.length_a   1.000
_cell.length_b   1.000
_cell.length_c   1.000
_cell.angle_alpha   90.00
_cell.angle_beta   90.00
_cell.angle_gamma   90.00
#
_symmetry.space_group_name_H-M   'P 1'
#
loop_
_entity.id
_entity.type
_entity.pdbx_description
1 polymer ?
#
loop_
_entity_poly.entity_id
_entity_poly.type
_entity_poly.pdbx_seq_one_letter_code
_entity_poly.pdbx_strand_id
1 'polypeptide(L)'
;ILFDVRPSDQLIFGAIFTYESAVAAKLGAPEHRWLTVQGNYSGDTAELPIFLTAGGVFNDPTPTTTAPVGTATIRFQSCSAGTLDFVLTEQGLSGSIPLSRVIPGTESLCETLDAAAR
;
A
#
# COMPACT_ATOMS: atom_id res chain seq x y z
N ILE A 1 0.70 6.86 4.05
CA ILE A 1 0.97 5.56 3.38
C ILE A 1 2.48 5.45 3.24
N LEU A 2 3.04 4.28 3.54
CA LEU A 2 4.45 3.98 3.31
C LEU A 2 4.57 3.03 2.13
N PHE A 3 5.54 3.27 1.26
CA PHE A 3 5.93 2.36 0.19
C PHE A 3 7.43 2.07 0.28
N ASP A 4 7.79 0.82 0.05
CA ASP A 4 9.15 0.36 -0.20
C ASP A 4 9.17 -0.26 -1.60
N VAL A 5 10.07 0.20 -2.46
CA VAL A 5 10.19 -0.23 -3.85
C VAL A 5 11.61 -0.74 -4.04
N ARG A 6 11.72 -1.98 -4.49
CA ARG A 6 12.99 -2.67 -4.71
C ARG A 6 13.17 -2.99 -6.19
N PRO A 7 13.92 -2.17 -6.93
CA PRO A 7 14.10 -2.36 -8.37
C PRO A 7 14.85 -3.62 -8.77
N SER A 8 15.76 -4.11 -7.92
CA SER A 8 16.62 -5.26 -8.26
C SER A 8 15.85 -6.56 -8.52
N ASP A 9 14.65 -6.71 -7.96
CA ASP A 9 13.78 -7.87 -8.17
C ASP A 9 12.32 -7.48 -8.40
N GLN A 10 12.09 -6.22 -8.77
CA GLN A 10 10.78 -5.68 -9.12
C GLN A 10 9.72 -5.91 -8.03
N LEU A 11 10.11 -5.83 -6.75
CA LEU A 11 9.18 -5.95 -5.63
C LEU A 11 8.73 -4.56 -5.15
N ILE A 12 7.45 -4.46 -4.80
CA ILE A 12 6.90 -3.34 -4.04
C ILE A 12 6.17 -3.87 -2.80
N PHE A 13 6.36 -3.16 -1.69
CA PHE A 13 5.59 -3.31 -0.46
C PHE A 13 4.95 -1.98 -0.10
N GLY A 14 3.71 -2.01 0.39
CA GLY A 14 3.00 -0.84 0.87
C GLY A 14 2.28 -1.12 2.19
N ALA A 15 2.31 -0.13 3.08
CA ALA A 15 1.59 -0.14 4.35
C ALA A 15 0.70 1.10 4.49
N ILE A 16 -0.58 0.86 4.72
CA ILE A 16 -1.61 1.89 4.81
C ILE A 16 -2.21 1.84 6.23
N PHE A 17 -1.91 2.85 7.03
CA PHE A 17 -2.54 3.05 8.32
C PHE A 17 -3.84 3.81 8.16
N THR A 18 -4.90 3.34 8.82
CA THR A 18 -6.18 4.04 8.86
C THR A 18 -6.93 3.75 10.17
N TYR A 19 -8.01 4.48 10.39
CA TYR A 19 -8.89 4.39 11.54
C TYR A 19 -10.32 4.78 11.14
N GLU A 20 -11.31 4.44 11.96
CA GLU A 20 -12.70 4.82 11.75
C GLU A 20 -13.34 5.19 13.08
N SER A 21 -14.00 6.34 13.15
CA SER A 21 -14.65 6.82 14.38
C SER A 21 -16.08 6.29 14.58
N ALA A 22 -16.56 5.40 13.70
CA ALA A 22 -17.93 4.91 13.72
C ALA A 22 -18.14 3.82 14.80
N VAL A 23 -19.36 3.79 15.36
CA VAL A 23 -19.79 2.79 16.37
C VAL A 23 -19.78 1.36 15.79
N ALA A 24 -19.89 1.22 14.46
CA ALA A 24 -19.67 -0.01 13.72
C ALA A 24 -18.70 0.28 12.56
N ALA A 25 -17.47 -0.24 12.65
CA ALA A 25 -16.47 -0.09 11.61
C ALA A 25 -16.86 -0.90 10.36
N LYS A 26 -16.61 -0.34 9.17
CA LYS A 26 -16.80 -1.06 7.91
C LYS A 26 -15.69 -2.08 7.66
N LEU A 27 -14.50 -1.89 8.24
CA LEU A 27 -13.33 -2.73 8.03
C LEU A 27 -12.55 -2.94 9.33
N GLY A 28 -12.40 -4.18 9.78
CA GLY A 28 -11.59 -4.51 10.95
C GLY A 28 -12.04 -3.81 12.25
N ALA A 29 -11.11 -3.60 13.19
CA ALA A 29 -11.38 -2.89 14.44
C ALA A 29 -11.47 -1.36 14.22
N PRO A 30 -12.41 -0.66 14.87
CA PRO A 30 -12.66 0.78 14.67
C PRO A 30 -11.46 1.66 15.02
N GLU A 31 -10.68 1.30 16.03
CA GLU A 31 -9.52 2.09 16.48
C GLU A 31 -8.42 2.25 15.41
N HIS A 32 -7.48 1.33 15.31
CA HIS A 32 -6.30 1.44 14.46
C HIS A 32 -6.14 0.17 13.65
N ARG A 33 -5.93 0.32 12.34
CA ARG A 33 -5.69 -0.82 11.46
C ARG A 33 -4.65 -0.52 10.40
N TRP A 34 -3.93 -1.57 10.03
CA TRP A 34 -2.98 -1.56 8.93
C TRP A 34 -3.51 -2.45 7.82
N LEU A 35 -3.49 -1.91 6.61
CA LEU A 35 -3.60 -2.69 5.38
C LEU A 35 -2.21 -2.80 4.76
N THR A 36 -1.93 -3.96 4.18
CA THR A 36 -0.68 -4.20 3.47
C THR A 36 -0.95 -4.61 2.04
N VAL A 37 -0.05 -4.20 1.15
CA VAL A 37 0.02 -4.67 -0.24
C VAL A 37 1.45 -5.11 -0.51
N GLN A 38 1.62 -6.21 -1.20
CA GLN A 38 2.95 -6.68 -1.57
C GLN A 38 2.87 -7.51 -2.83
N GLY A 39 3.85 -7.34 -3.72
CA GLY A 39 4.00 -8.16 -4.91
C GLY A 39 4.93 -7.52 -5.92
N ASN A 40 4.96 -8.10 -7.10
CA ASN A 40 5.79 -7.60 -8.18
C ASN A 40 5.11 -6.46 -8.94
N TYR A 41 5.92 -5.60 -9.55
CA TYR A 41 5.46 -4.54 -10.44
C TYR A 41 6.10 -4.69 -11.83
N SER A 42 5.47 -4.10 -12.84
CA SER A 42 5.97 -4.09 -14.22
C SER A 42 5.91 -2.67 -14.77
N GLY A 43 7.05 -2.16 -15.24
CA GLY A 43 7.16 -0.78 -15.68
C GLY A 43 6.80 0.19 -14.56
N ASP A 44 5.77 0.99 -14.78
CA ASP A 44 5.28 2.01 -13.85
C ASP A 44 4.11 1.54 -12.96
N THR A 45 3.67 0.28 -13.09
CA THR A 45 2.39 -0.19 -12.54
C THR A 45 2.53 -1.48 -11.73
N ALA A 46 1.82 -1.57 -10.60
CA ALA A 46 1.68 -2.76 -9.76
C ALA A 46 0.20 -3.06 -9.49
N GLU A 47 -0.23 -4.30 -9.71
CA GLU A 47 -1.58 -4.78 -9.36
C GLU A 47 -1.44 -5.81 -8.23
N LEU A 48 -1.97 -5.47 -7.06
CA LEU A 48 -1.64 -6.15 -5.81
C LEU A 48 -2.91 -6.50 -5.02
N PRO A 49 -2.98 -7.66 -4.35
CA PRO A 49 -3.98 -7.91 -3.32
C PRO A 49 -3.74 -7.01 -2.10
N ILE A 50 -4.82 -6.52 -1.50
CA ILE A 50 -4.82 -5.82 -0.20
C ILE A 50 -5.10 -6.84 0.89
N PHE A 51 -4.23 -6.90 1.89
CA PHE A 51 -4.40 -7.75 3.07
C PHE A 51 -4.70 -6.94 4.31
N LEU A 52 -5.62 -7.46 5.12
CA LEU A 52 -5.86 -7.02 6.50
C LEU A 52 -5.30 -8.08 7.44
N THR A 53 -4.43 -7.65 8.35
CA THR A 53 -3.96 -8.47 9.46
C THR A 53 -4.58 -7.96 10.77
N ALA A 54 -5.20 -8.85 11.54
CA ALA A 54 -5.94 -8.52 12.75
C ALA A 54 -5.62 -9.48 13.91
N GLY A 55 -6.01 -9.10 15.13
CA GLY A 55 -5.88 -9.91 16.34
C GLY A 55 -4.52 -9.84 17.05
N GLY A 56 -3.56 -9.10 16.50
CA GLY A 56 -2.23 -8.95 17.10
C GLY A 56 -2.23 -7.96 18.27
N VAL A 57 -1.47 -8.29 19.31
CA VAL A 57 -1.16 -7.41 20.44
C VAL A 57 0.35 -7.20 20.49
N PHE A 58 0.78 -5.95 20.69
CA PHE A 58 2.20 -5.64 20.75
C PHE A 58 2.87 -6.35 21.93
N ASN A 59 4.01 -7.00 21.67
CA ASN A 59 4.78 -7.76 22.67
C ASN A 59 3.97 -8.89 23.34
N ASP A 60 3.09 -9.53 22.58
CA ASP A 60 2.29 -10.67 23.03
C ASP A 60 2.35 -11.79 21.98
N PRO A 61 2.41 -13.08 22.37
CA PRO A 61 2.52 -14.20 21.42
C PRO A 61 1.19 -14.56 20.74
N THR A 62 0.09 -13.85 21.00
CA THR A 62 -1.21 -14.12 20.38
C THR A 62 -1.09 -14.12 18.86
N PRO A 63 -1.51 -15.21 18.19
CA PRO A 63 -1.45 -15.31 16.74
C PRO A 63 -2.29 -14.23 16.05
N THR A 64 -1.80 -13.77 14.90
CA THR A 64 -2.56 -12.89 14.01
C THR A 64 -3.30 -13.68 12.94
N THR A 65 -4.39 -13.10 12.43
CA THR A 65 -5.11 -13.59 11.25
C THR A 65 -4.87 -12.61 10.11
N THR A 66 -4.47 -13.12 8.94
CA THR A 66 -4.29 -12.31 7.72
C THR A 66 -5.22 -12.82 6.62
N ALA A 67 -5.98 -11.92 6.02
CA ALA A 67 -6.91 -12.25 4.94
C ALA A 67 -6.86 -11.20 3.82
N PRO A 68 -7.00 -11.60 2.54
CA PRO A 68 -7.20 -10.66 1.46
C PRO A 68 -8.56 -10.00 1.60
N VAL A 69 -8.62 -8.68 1.43
CA VAL A 69 -9.83 -7.86 1.58
C VAL A 69 -10.14 -7.02 0.34
N GLY A 70 -9.27 -7.04 -0.67
CA GLY A 70 -9.45 -6.23 -1.86
C GLY A 70 -8.25 -6.26 -2.80
N THR A 71 -8.24 -5.32 -3.73
CA THR A 71 -7.16 -5.11 -4.70
C THR A 71 -6.74 -3.65 -4.74
N ALA A 72 -5.47 -3.43 -5.04
CA ALA A 72 -4.86 -2.12 -5.25
C ALA A 72 -4.14 -2.11 -6.60
N THR A 73 -4.28 -1.00 -7.32
CA THR A 73 -3.46 -0.68 -8.47
C THR A 73 -2.63 0.55 -8.12
N ILE A 74 -1.31 0.41 -8.14
CA ILE A 74 -0.38 1.50 -7.91
C ILE A 74 0.24 1.86 -9.24
N ARG A 75 0.19 3.13 -9.62
CA ARG A 75 0.85 3.66 -10.82
C ARG A 75 1.73 4.84 -10.46
N PHE A 76 3.00 4.82 -10.85
CA PHE A 76 3.91 5.96 -10.69
C PHE A 76 3.96 6.79 -11.97
N GLN A 77 3.48 8.04 -11.94
CA GLN A 77 3.63 8.95 -13.08
C GLN A 77 5.04 9.57 -13.15
N SER A 78 5.74 9.63 -12.03
CA SER A 78 7.13 10.08 -11.93
C SER A 78 7.80 9.51 -10.67
N CYS A 79 9.08 9.81 -10.46
CA CYS A 79 9.78 9.44 -9.22
C CYS A 79 9.23 10.12 -7.95
N SER A 80 8.40 11.17 -8.12
CA SER A 80 7.83 11.97 -7.03
C SER A 80 6.30 11.97 -6.97
N ALA A 81 5.62 11.42 -7.98
CA ALA A 81 4.16 11.38 -8.07
C ALA A 81 3.64 10.00 -8.46
N GLY A 82 2.54 9.60 -7.82
CA GLY A 82 1.87 8.33 -8.03
C GLY A 82 0.35 8.44 -7.88
N THR A 83 -0.35 7.38 -8.23
CA THR A 83 -1.75 7.15 -7.87
C THR A 83 -1.90 5.74 -7.29
N LEU A 84 -2.67 5.64 -6.21
CA LEU A 84 -3.15 4.38 -5.66
C LEU A 84 -4.66 4.30 -5.87
N ASP A 85 -5.10 3.40 -6.72
CA ASP A 85 -6.51 3.02 -6.86
C ASP A 85 -6.76 1.77 -6.02
N PHE A 86 -7.88 1.72 -5.30
CA PHE A 86 -8.21 0.58 -4.44
C PHE A 86 -9.68 0.19 -4.56
N VAL A 87 -9.94 -1.10 -4.35
CA VAL A 87 -11.26 -1.68 -4.17
C VAL A 87 -11.21 -2.66 -3.00
N LEU A 88 -12.05 -2.44 -2.00
CA LEU A 88 -12.29 -3.34 -0.87
C LEU A 88 -13.66 -4.00 -1.07
N THR A 89 -13.62 -5.23 -1.57
CA THR A 89 -14.78 -5.91 -2.17
C THR A 89 -15.91 -6.13 -1.18
N GLU A 90 -15.59 -6.70 -0.01
CA GLU A 90 -16.59 -7.04 1.02
C GLU A 90 -17.22 -5.79 1.65
N GLN A 91 -16.48 -4.68 1.67
CA GLN A 91 -16.93 -3.44 2.28
C GLN A 91 -17.66 -2.52 1.30
N GLY A 92 -17.65 -2.84 0.00
CA GLY A 92 -18.20 -1.97 -1.05
C GLY A 92 -17.51 -0.60 -1.09
N LEU A 93 -16.22 -0.54 -0.74
CA LEU A 93 -15.44 0.69 -0.74
C LEU A 93 -14.46 0.69 -1.89
N SER A 94 -14.36 1.81 -2.60
CA SER A 94 -13.36 2.02 -3.64
C SER A 94 -12.97 3.47 -3.69
N GLY A 95 -11.76 3.76 -4.20
CA GLY A 95 -11.31 5.13 -4.33
C GLY A 95 -9.95 5.24 -5.01
N SER A 96 -9.56 6.49 -5.24
CA SER A 96 -8.27 6.86 -5.81
C SER A 96 -7.58 7.84 -4.86
N ILE A 97 -6.31 7.58 -4.56
CA ILE A 97 -5.49 8.39 -3.66
C ILE A 97 -4.28 8.89 -4.47
N PRO A 98 -4.17 10.20 -4.74
CA PRO A 98 -2.97 10.76 -5.33
C PRO A 98 -1.81 10.68 -4.31
N LEU A 99 -0.64 10.28 -4.79
CA LEU A 99 0.56 10.10 -4.00
C LEU A 99 1.59 11.17 -4.37
N SER A 100 2.22 11.77 -3.36
CA SER A 100 3.39 12.62 -3.51
C SER A 100 4.49 12.16 -2.57
N ARG A 101 5.73 12.22 -3.04
CA ARG A 101 6.91 11.90 -2.22
C ARG A 101 7.08 12.97 -1.14
N VAL A 102 7.10 12.53 0.12
CA VAL A 102 7.14 13.42 1.30
C VAL A 102 8.55 13.84 1.68
N ILE A 103 9.57 13.06 1.30
CA ILE A 103 10.98 13.34 1.62
C ILE A 103 11.70 13.74 0.32
N PRO A 104 11.93 15.05 0.08
CA PRO A 104 12.63 15.52 -1.11
C PRO A 104 14.06 14.98 -1.20
N GLY A 105 14.56 14.76 -2.42
CA GLY A 105 15.92 14.28 -2.69
C GLY A 105 16.12 12.75 -2.56
N THR A 106 15.09 12.01 -2.13
CA THR A 106 15.14 10.53 -2.06
C THR A 106 14.79 9.85 -3.38
N GLU A 107 14.46 10.63 -4.40
CA GLU A 107 14.12 10.21 -5.76
C GLU A 107 15.34 9.91 -6.63
N SER A 108 16.55 10.27 -6.22
CA SER A 108 17.77 10.18 -7.05
C SER A 108 18.03 8.79 -7.67
N LEU A 109 17.79 7.71 -6.91
CA LEU A 109 17.90 6.35 -7.44
C LEU A 109 16.86 6.10 -8.56
N CYS A 110 15.62 6.51 -8.33
CA CYS A 110 14.57 6.38 -9.34
C CYS A 110 14.88 7.19 -10.59
N GLU A 111 15.34 8.44 -10.44
CA GLU A 111 15.68 9.32 -11.57
C GLU A 111 16.82 8.73 -12.42
N THR A 112 17.82 8.13 -11.76
CA THR A 112 18.93 7.45 -12.43
C THR A 112 18.44 6.24 -13.24
N LEU A 113 17.52 5.46 -12.67
CA LEU A 113 16.96 4.29 -13.33
C LEU A 113 16.03 4.67 -14.50
N ASP A 114 15.21 5.72 -14.34
CA ASP A 114 14.35 6.23 -15.41
C ASP A 114 15.19 6.79 -16.57
N ALA A 115 16.26 7.52 -16.28
CA ALA A 115 17.19 8.01 -17.29
C ALA A 115 17.90 6.87 -18.05
N ALA A 116 18.23 5.77 -17.38
CA ALA A 116 18.88 4.60 -18.00
C ALA A 116 17.93 3.73 -18.84
N ALA A 117 16.62 3.84 -18.62
CA ALA A 117 15.59 3.09 -19.34
C ALA A 117 15.13 3.77 -20.64
N ARG A 118 15.59 5.01 -20.90
CA ARG A 118 15.32 5.81 -22.12
C ARG A 118 16.44 5.63 -23.15
#